data_AF-A0A1Q6ZL79-F1
#
_entry.id   AF-A0A1Q6ZL79-F1
#
_cell.length_a   1.000
_cell.length_b   1.000
_cell.length_c   1.000
_cell.angle_alpha   90.00
_cell.angle_beta   90.00
_cell.angle_gamma   90.00
#
_symmetry.space_group_name_H-M   'P 1'
#
loop_
_entity.id
_entity.type
_entity.pdbx_description
1 polymer ?
#
loop_
_entity_poly.entity_id
_entity_poly.type
_entity_poly.pdbx_seq_one_letter_code
_entity_poly.pdbx_strand_id
1 'polypeptide(L)'
;MRKLIGVAVLSAIALSLPQVAQAQRRATSAGMGGAEHELGVDIGVAYTKPSNVSGGITIQTPFDVRFGFVPSRGNMMWEPRVTLNFSTVGGTTTYLFTPDVNVLISNSPGGHRRGMYFTGGGGLVMGDLGRGTGTALELNGGIGWRKPYGSAAWRYQVGVQWVSSSTNLAPFADYFAIGGSIGISLWH
;
A
#
# COMPACT_ATOMS: atom_id res chain seq x y z
N MET A 1 21.89 7.85 17.92
CA MET A 1 21.46 8.49 16.66
C MET A 1 20.42 7.70 15.86
N ARG A 2 20.45 6.35 15.82
CA ARG A 2 19.49 5.54 15.03
C ARG A 2 18.00 5.64 15.45
N LYS A 3 17.71 5.88 16.74
CA LYS A 3 16.33 6.07 17.25
C LYS A 3 15.69 7.40 16.83
N LEU A 4 16.49 8.40 16.47
CA LEU A 4 15.99 9.74 16.11
C LEU A 4 15.49 9.79 14.67
N ILE A 5 16.02 8.95 13.78
CA ILE A 5 15.63 8.94 12.36
C ILE A 5 14.24 8.33 12.18
N GLY A 6 13.95 7.20 12.86
CA GLY A 6 12.62 6.57 12.78
C GLY A 6 11.51 7.46 13.35
N VAL A 7 11.77 8.10 14.50
CA VAL A 7 10.84 9.09 15.07
C VAL A 7 10.74 10.33 14.19
N ALA A 8 11.82 10.81 13.58
CA ALA A 8 11.78 11.95 12.67
C ALA A 8 10.98 11.66 11.39
N VAL A 9 11.09 10.47 10.81
CA VAL A 9 10.32 10.07 9.62
C VAL A 9 8.84 9.89 9.97
N LEU A 10 8.52 9.19 11.07
CA LEU A 10 7.13 9.06 11.55
C LEU A 10 6.53 10.42 11.90
N SER A 11 7.31 11.31 12.51
CA SER A 11 6.89 12.68 12.82
C SER A 11 6.72 13.50 11.56
N ALA A 12 7.61 13.39 10.57
CA ALA A 12 7.49 14.09 9.29
C ALA A 12 6.24 13.63 8.51
N ILE A 13 5.91 12.35 8.56
CA ILE A 13 4.67 11.82 7.97
C ILE A 13 3.45 12.32 8.77
N ALA A 14 3.47 12.19 10.10
CA ALA A 14 2.38 12.64 10.96
C ALA A 14 2.14 14.16 10.90
N LEU A 15 3.19 14.95 10.69
CA LEU A 15 3.14 16.42 10.60
C LEU A 15 2.84 16.92 9.18
N SER A 16 3.11 16.12 8.14
CA SER A 16 2.75 16.46 6.76
C SER A 16 1.30 16.10 6.43
N LEU A 17 0.71 15.09 7.08
CA LEU A 17 -0.71 14.72 6.90
C LEU A 17 -1.70 15.90 7.15
N PRO A 18 -1.56 16.72 8.21
CA PRO A 18 -2.39 17.91 8.42
C PRO A 18 -2.14 19.03 7.40
N GLN A 19 -0.90 19.16 6.90
CA GLN A 19 -0.54 20.18 5.90
C GLN A 19 -1.10 19.83 4.53
N VAL A 20 -1.08 18.55 4.16
CA VAL A 20 -1.82 18.02 3.01
C VAL A 20 -3.32 18.24 3.23
N ALA A 21 -3.86 17.96 4.43
CA ALA A 21 -5.27 18.23 4.77
C ALA A 21 -5.70 19.70 4.74
N GLN A 22 -4.79 20.62 5.04
CA GLN A 22 -5.04 22.07 5.01
C GLN A 22 -4.90 22.64 3.60
N ALA A 23 -3.94 22.16 2.81
CA ALA A 23 -3.85 22.47 1.38
C ALA A 23 -5.09 21.96 0.61
N GLN A 24 -5.64 20.81 1.03
CA GLN A 24 -6.88 20.22 0.53
C GLN A 24 -8.14 21.10 0.75
N ARG A 25 -8.19 21.95 1.80
CA ARG A 25 -9.32 22.88 1.99
C ARG A 25 -9.27 24.14 1.11
N ARG A 26 -8.11 24.47 0.54
CA ARG A 26 -7.98 25.63 -0.37
C ARG A 26 -8.24 25.28 -1.83
N ALA A 27 -8.12 24.01 -2.22
CA ALA A 27 -8.40 23.56 -3.59
C ALA A 27 -9.90 23.41 -3.88
N THR A 28 -10.75 23.25 -2.86
CA THR A 28 -12.21 23.10 -3.02
C THR A 28 -12.95 24.37 -3.43
N SER A 29 -12.28 25.52 -3.55
CA SER A 29 -12.89 26.78 -3.97
C SER A 29 -12.79 27.08 -5.47
N ALA A 30 -12.27 26.18 -6.32
CA ALA A 30 -12.16 26.43 -7.75
C ALA A 30 -12.45 25.19 -8.62
N GLY A 31 -13.59 25.21 -9.31
CA GLY A 31 -13.81 24.50 -10.57
C GLY A 31 -14.52 23.14 -10.50
N MET A 32 -15.54 22.96 -11.34
CA MET A 32 -16.31 21.72 -11.54
C MET A 32 -15.49 20.61 -12.23
N GLY A 33 -14.38 20.16 -11.63
CA GLY A 33 -13.60 19.00 -12.06
C GLY A 33 -13.97 17.77 -11.24
N GLY A 34 -14.21 16.62 -11.86
CA GLY A 34 -14.30 15.37 -11.11
C GLY A 34 -12.94 15.03 -10.49
N ALA A 35 -12.94 14.29 -9.38
CA ALA A 35 -11.72 13.84 -8.71
C ALA A 35 -10.63 13.31 -9.63
N GLU A 36 -9.45 13.93 -9.52
CA GLU A 36 -8.21 13.68 -10.23
C GLU A 36 -7.29 12.74 -9.45
N HIS A 37 -7.46 12.67 -8.11
CA HIS A 37 -6.61 11.87 -7.22
C HIS A 37 -7.41 11.04 -6.22
N GLU A 38 -6.88 9.87 -5.87
CA GLU A 38 -7.33 9.01 -4.76
C GLU A 38 -6.22 8.95 -3.72
N LEU A 39 -6.49 9.25 -2.46
CA LEU A 39 -5.61 8.90 -1.34
C LEU A 39 -6.27 7.79 -0.53
N GLY A 40 -5.56 6.72 -0.23
CA GLY A 40 -6.13 5.63 0.54
C GLY A 40 -5.16 4.97 1.51
N VAL A 41 -5.76 4.30 2.49
CA VAL A 41 -5.05 3.55 3.52
C VAL A 41 -5.73 2.19 3.68
N ASP A 42 -4.94 1.13 3.63
CA ASP A 42 -5.38 -0.26 3.79
C ASP A 42 -4.72 -0.95 4.98
N ILE A 43 -5.45 -1.92 5.53
CA ILE A 43 -4.98 -2.92 6.48
C ILE A 43 -5.19 -4.29 5.85
N GLY A 44 -4.11 -5.08 5.76
CA GLY A 44 -4.09 -6.38 5.08
C GLY A 44 -3.80 -7.56 6.01
N VAL A 45 -4.42 -8.70 5.71
CA VAL A 45 -4.11 -10.00 6.30
C VAL A 45 -3.85 -10.99 5.16
N ALA A 46 -2.79 -11.79 5.28
CA ALA A 46 -2.46 -12.80 4.30
C ALA A 46 -1.98 -14.09 4.93
N TYR A 47 -2.23 -15.19 4.24
CA TYR A 47 -1.50 -16.43 4.45
C TYR A 47 -0.24 -16.41 3.59
N THR A 48 0.92 -16.61 4.21
CA THR A 48 2.23 -16.59 3.57
C THR A 48 2.86 -17.97 3.63
N LYS A 49 3.34 -18.47 2.49
CA LYS A 49 4.09 -19.73 2.38
C LYS A 49 5.51 -19.44 1.87
N PRO A 50 6.51 -19.41 2.76
CA PRO A 50 7.92 -19.38 2.35
C PRO A 50 8.32 -20.71 1.68
N SER A 51 9.31 -20.67 0.78
CA SER A 51 9.72 -21.85 0.02
C SER A 51 10.25 -23.01 0.90
N ASN A 52 10.92 -22.69 2.01
CA ASN A 52 11.69 -23.68 2.79
C ASN A 52 11.10 -24.06 4.17
N VAL A 53 9.93 -23.52 4.55
CA VAL A 53 9.28 -23.80 5.86
C VAL A 53 7.76 -23.86 5.74
N SER A 54 7.06 -24.31 6.78
CA SER A 54 5.59 -24.28 6.86
C SER A 54 5.05 -22.84 6.74
N GLY A 55 3.88 -22.69 6.12
CA GLY A 55 3.22 -21.39 5.98
C GLY A 55 2.49 -20.96 7.25
N GLY A 56 2.07 -19.69 7.29
CA GLY A 56 1.36 -19.11 8.43
C GLY A 56 0.54 -17.88 8.05
N ILE A 57 -0.32 -17.43 8.96
CA ILE A 57 -1.09 -16.19 8.79
C ILE A 57 -0.25 -15.01 9.30
N THR A 58 -0.13 -13.97 8.47
CA THR A 58 0.56 -12.73 8.79
C THR A 58 -0.40 -11.55 8.64
N ILE A 59 -0.26 -10.56 9.51
CA ILE A 59 -0.84 -9.23 9.29
C ILE A 59 0.19 -8.48 8.46
N GLN A 60 -0.08 -8.32 7.17
CA GLN A 60 0.93 -7.88 6.20
C GLN A 60 1.34 -6.42 6.42
N THR A 61 0.42 -5.58 6.91
CA THR A 61 0.67 -4.15 7.12
C THR A 61 -0.24 -3.60 8.22
N PRO A 62 0.28 -2.83 9.20
CA PRO A 62 -0.59 -1.97 9.99
C PRO A 62 -1.09 -0.77 9.15
N PHE A 63 -0.31 -0.31 8.16
CA PHE A 63 -0.70 0.75 7.22
C PHE A 63 -0.02 0.59 5.85
N ASP A 64 -0.81 0.35 4.80
CA ASP A 64 -0.39 0.54 3.40
C ASP A 64 -1.00 1.83 2.86
N VAL A 65 -0.17 2.76 2.40
CA VAL A 65 -0.61 4.06 1.87
C VAL A 65 -0.56 4.03 0.35
N ARG A 66 -1.66 4.42 -0.28
CA ARG A 66 -1.78 4.48 -1.74
C ARG A 66 -2.15 5.86 -2.23
N PHE A 67 -1.68 6.18 -3.43
CA PHE A 67 -2.07 7.39 -4.14
C PHE A 67 -2.47 7.04 -5.58
N GLY A 68 -3.75 7.17 -5.94
CA GLY A 68 -4.27 6.88 -7.27
C GLY A 68 -4.33 8.12 -8.15
N PHE A 69 -3.93 7.99 -9.41
CA PHE A 69 -4.11 9.00 -10.46
C PHE A 69 -5.36 8.68 -11.28
N VAL A 70 -6.47 9.33 -10.93
CA VAL A 70 -7.78 9.04 -11.51
C VAL A 70 -7.81 9.57 -12.93
N PRO A 71 -8.06 8.72 -13.94
CA PRO A 71 -8.11 9.18 -15.31
C PRO A 71 -9.32 10.10 -15.50
N SER A 72 -9.13 11.21 -16.21
CA SER A 72 -10.24 12.08 -16.62
C SER A 72 -11.19 11.38 -17.61
N ARG A 73 -10.69 10.34 -18.31
CA ARG A 73 -11.45 9.45 -19.20
C ARG A 73 -10.85 8.05 -19.20
N GLY A 74 -11.71 7.02 -19.22
CA GLY A 74 -11.30 5.63 -19.28
C GLY A 74 -11.44 4.91 -17.95
N ASN A 75 -10.94 3.68 -17.92
CA ASN A 75 -11.12 2.75 -16.80
C ASN A 75 -9.80 2.28 -16.19
N MET A 76 -8.69 2.94 -16.51
CA MET A 76 -7.35 2.57 -16.04
C MET A 76 -6.78 3.65 -15.12
N MET A 77 -6.35 3.27 -13.91
CA MET A 77 -5.77 4.15 -12.90
C MET A 77 -4.41 3.62 -12.47
N TRP A 78 -3.43 4.51 -12.35
CA TRP A 78 -2.13 4.19 -11.74
C TRP A 78 -2.17 4.47 -10.24
N GLU A 79 -1.59 3.59 -9.45
CA GLU A 79 -1.62 3.63 -7.99
C GLU A 79 -0.25 3.26 -7.42
N PRO A 80 0.66 4.24 -7.24
CA PRO A 80 1.79 4.06 -6.34
C PRO A 80 1.31 3.72 -4.92
N ARG A 81 2.00 2.76 -4.31
CA ARG A 81 1.76 2.27 -2.96
C ARG A 81 3.07 2.25 -2.19
N VAL A 82 2.97 2.48 -0.90
CA VAL A 82 4.08 2.42 0.01
C VAL A 82 3.63 1.74 1.29
N THR A 83 4.32 0.66 1.61
CA THR A 83 4.18 -0.05 2.86
C THR A 83 5.46 0.09 3.68
N LEU A 84 5.31 0.34 4.99
CA LEU A 84 6.41 0.41 5.94
C LEU A 84 6.13 -0.49 7.14
N ASN A 85 7.01 -1.44 7.39
CA ASN A 85 7.06 -2.21 8.62
C ASN A 85 8.32 -1.80 9.39
N PHE A 86 8.15 -1.40 10.65
CA PHE A 86 9.25 -0.95 11.51
C PHE A 86 9.13 -1.62 12.88
N SER A 87 10.22 -2.18 13.37
CA SER A 87 10.28 -2.78 14.71
C SER A 87 11.57 -2.40 15.41
N THR A 88 11.49 -2.12 16.70
CA THR A 88 12.67 -1.92 17.55
C THR A 88 12.46 -2.69 18.85
N VAL A 89 13.17 -3.80 19.00
CA VAL A 89 13.08 -4.71 20.15
C VAL A 89 14.50 -5.05 20.60
N GLY A 90 14.75 -4.98 21.92
CA GLY A 90 16.04 -5.37 22.49
C GLY A 90 17.25 -4.54 22.03
N GLY A 91 17.02 -3.33 21.50
CA GLY A 91 18.09 -2.46 20.97
C GLY A 91 18.42 -2.68 19.49
N THR A 92 17.85 -3.71 18.85
CA THR A 92 17.94 -3.94 17.41
C THR A 92 16.74 -3.29 16.73
N THR A 93 17.01 -2.51 15.68
CA THR A 93 15.98 -1.92 14.83
C THR A 93 15.95 -2.66 13.51
N THR A 94 14.77 -3.10 13.09
CA THR A 94 14.53 -3.68 11.78
C THR A 94 13.49 -2.85 11.03
N TYR A 95 13.64 -2.76 9.72
CA TYR A 95 12.64 -2.14 8.86
C TYR A 95 12.48 -2.88 7.54
N LEU A 96 11.27 -2.85 7.03
CA LEU A 96 10.91 -3.27 5.68
C LEU A 96 10.16 -2.11 5.03
N PHE A 97 10.63 -1.69 3.87
CA PHE A 97 10.06 -0.64 3.05
C PHE A 97 9.73 -1.22 1.68
N THR A 98 8.46 -1.15 1.32
CA THR A 98 7.93 -1.76 0.10
C THR A 98 7.26 -0.69 -0.76
N PRO A 99 8.00 0.00 -1.64
CA PRO A 99 7.40 0.80 -2.69
C PRO A 99 6.94 -0.09 -3.84
N ASP A 100 5.76 0.21 -4.35
CA ASP A 100 5.08 -0.57 -5.37
C ASP A 100 4.28 0.36 -6.28
N VAL A 101 4.03 -0.08 -7.51
CA VAL A 101 3.17 0.62 -8.47
C VAL A 101 2.18 -0.35 -9.06
N ASN A 102 0.90 -0.07 -8.81
CA ASN A 102 -0.21 -0.87 -9.31
C ASN A 102 -0.93 -0.15 -10.44
N VAL A 103 -1.41 -0.94 -11.40
CA VAL A 103 -2.42 -0.54 -12.37
C VAL A 103 -3.75 -1.14 -11.93
N LEU A 104 -4.78 -0.30 -11.91
CA LEU A 104 -6.15 -0.69 -11.61
C LEU A 104 -7.00 -0.54 -12.86
N ILE A 105 -7.84 -1.54 -13.15
CA ILE A 105 -8.81 -1.49 -14.24
C ILE A 105 -10.22 -1.61 -13.66
N SER A 106 -11.04 -0.55 -13.75
CA SER A 106 -12.43 -0.60 -13.31
C SER A 106 -13.31 -1.32 -14.34
N ASN A 107 -14.15 -2.24 -13.89
CA ASN A 107 -15.10 -2.96 -14.74
C ASN A 107 -16.55 -2.64 -14.32
N SER A 108 -16.83 -1.39 -13.96
CA SER A 108 -18.12 -0.97 -13.43
C SER A 108 -18.54 0.39 -14.01
N PRO A 109 -19.84 0.64 -14.27
CA PRO A 109 -20.31 1.92 -14.81
C PRO A 109 -19.97 3.14 -13.94
N GLY A 110 -19.74 2.94 -12.63
CA GLY A 110 -19.29 3.97 -11.70
C GLY A 110 -17.77 4.25 -11.72
N GLY A 111 -17.03 3.66 -12.67
CA GLY A 111 -15.59 3.82 -12.82
C GLY A 111 -14.82 3.38 -11.57
N HIS A 112 -13.73 4.09 -11.28
CA HIS A 112 -12.91 3.80 -10.10
C HIS A 112 -13.58 4.16 -8.78
N ARG A 113 -14.69 4.91 -8.74
CA ARG A 113 -15.34 5.32 -7.46
C ARG A 113 -16.25 4.28 -6.86
N ARG A 114 -16.75 3.34 -7.65
CA ARG A 114 -17.72 2.34 -7.22
C ARG A 114 -17.61 1.06 -8.04
N GLY A 115 -17.79 -0.07 -7.35
CA GLY A 115 -17.90 -1.37 -7.99
C GLY A 115 -16.56 -2.08 -8.07
N MET A 116 -16.51 -3.07 -8.96
CA MET A 116 -15.39 -3.99 -9.06
C MET A 116 -14.26 -3.42 -9.92
N TYR A 117 -13.03 -3.69 -9.51
CA TYR A 117 -11.82 -3.39 -10.27
C TYR A 117 -10.82 -4.56 -10.16
N PHE A 118 -10.01 -4.71 -11.20
CA PHE A 118 -8.85 -5.59 -11.19
C PHE A 118 -7.61 -4.77 -10.86
N THR A 119 -6.61 -5.39 -10.26
CA THR A 119 -5.32 -4.76 -10.01
C THR A 119 -4.18 -5.71 -10.33
N GLY A 120 -3.07 -5.15 -10.79
CA GLY A 120 -1.80 -5.85 -10.89
C GLY A 120 -0.67 -4.84 -10.85
N GLY A 121 0.46 -5.25 -10.30
CA GLY A 121 1.62 -4.40 -10.19
C GLY A 121 2.84 -5.13 -9.68
N GLY A 122 3.83 -4.34 -9.34
CA GLY A 122 5.11 -4.84 -8.89
C GLY A 122 5.99 -3.74 -8.35
N GLY A 123 6.86 -4.16 -7.45
CA GLY A 123 7.64 -3.26 -6.63
C GLY A 123 8.90 -3.91 -6.10
N LEU A 124 9.43 -3.31 -5.05
CA LEU A 124 10.61 -3.77 -4.36
C LEU A 124 10.29 -3.99 -2.89
N VAL A 125 10.76 -5.08 -2.32
CA VAL A 125 10.86 -5.23 -0.86
C VAL A 125 12.29 -4.87 -0.49
N MET A 126 12.47 -3.82 0.30
CA MET A 126 13.78 -3.38 0.78
C MET A 126 13.80 -3.36 2.30
N GLY A 127 14.93 -3.65 2.92
CA GLY A 127 14.97 -3.63 4.38
C GLY A 127 16.32 -3.90 4.98
N ASP A 128 16.39 -3.67 6.29
CA ASP A 128 17.48 -4.10 7.16
C ASP A 128 16.85 -4.89 8.31
N LEU A 129 17.27 -6.14 8.48
CA LEU A 129 16.78 -7.04 9.51
C LEU A 129 17.78 -7.22 10.66
N GLY A 130 18.74 -6.30 10.80
CA GLY A 130 19.82 -6.37 11.79
C GLY A 130 20.96 -7.32 11.41
N ARG A 131 20.86 -7.98 10.25
CA ARG A 131 21.89 -8.88 9.67
C ARG A 131 22.51 -8.33 8.39
N GLY A 132 22.06 -7.15 7.95
CA GLY A 132 22.44 -6.54 6.68
C GLY A 132 21.22 -6.03 5.92
N THR A 133 21.49 -5.19 4.92
CA THR A 133 20.46 -4.66 4.01
C THR A 133 20.21 -5.61 2.85
N GLY A 134 18.96 -5.75 2.43
CA GLY A 134 18.62 -6.51 1.24
C GLY A 134 17.49 -5.88 0.43
N THR A 135 17.39 -6.35 -0.81
CA THR A 135 16.33 -6.01 -1.75
C THR A 135 15.81 -7.30 -2.38
N ALA A 136 14.50 -7.37 -2.62
CA ALA A 136 13.83 -8.41 -3.40
C ALA A 136 12.80 -7.76 -4.34
N LEU A 137 12.49 -8.44 -5.44
CA LEU A 137 11.42 -8.04 -6.35
C LEU A 137 10.07 -8.53 -5.80
N GLU A 138 9.03 -7.73 -6.00
CA GLU A 138 7.65 -8.09 -5.67
C GLU A 138 6.77 -8.03 -6.92
N LEU A 139 5.89 -9.00 -7.07
CA LEU A 139 4.78 -8.97 -8.01
C LEU A 139 3.48 -9.23 -7.24
N ASN A 140 2.44 -8.44 -7.52
CA ASN A 140 1.13 -8.60 -6.90
C ASN A 140 -0.01 -8.44 -7.91
N GLY A 141 -1.16 -9.01 -7.56
CA GLY A 141 -2.37 -8.88 -8.37
C GLY A 141 -3.60 -9.39 -7.65
N GLY A 142 -4.76 -8.91 -8.08
CA GLY A 142 -6.01 -9.26 -7.40
C GLY A 142 -7.24 -8.56 -7.94
N ILE A 143 -8.32 -8.73 -7.18
CA ILE A 143 -9.64 -8.16 -7.46
C ILE A 143 -10.06 -7.38 -6.24
N GLY A 144 -10.71 -6.24 -6.46
CA GLY A 144 -11.31 -5.52 -5.36
C GLY A 144 -12.64 -4.86 -5.72
N TRP A 145 -13.30 -4.38 -4.67
CA TRP A 145 -14.59 -3.74 -4.72
C TRP A 145 -14.54 -2.43 -3.95
N ARG A 146 -15.22 -1.42 -4.49
CA ARG A 146 -15.42 -0.14 -3.83
C ARG A 146 -16.88 0.10 -3.52
N LYS A 147 -17.16 0.44 -2.26
CA LYS A 147 -18.48 0.83 -1.76
C LYS A 147 -18.44 2.29 -1.30
N PRO A 148 -19.08 3.21 -2.03
CA PRO A 148 -19.11 4.63 -1.65
C PRO A 148 -19.64 4.84 -0.23
N TYR A 149 -19.04 5.80 0.48
CA TYR A 149 -19.39 6.25 1.83
C TYR A 149 -19.10 7.75 1.95
N GLY A 150 -20.13 8.58 1.79
CA GLY A 150 -19.96 10.04 1.74
C GLY A 150 -19.08 10.47 0.56
N SER A 151 -18.05 11.27 0.84
CA SER A 151 -16.99 11.66 -0.13
C SER A 151 -15.87 10.63 -0.27
N ALA A 152 -15.94 9.51 0.47
CA ALA A 152 -14.97 8.44 0.48
C ALA A 152 -15.57 7.15 -0.14
N ALA A 153 -14.75 6.10 -0.25
CA ALA A 153 -15.21 4.75 -0.52
C ALA A 153 -14.50 3.75 0.39
N TRP A 154 -15.25 2.79 0.93
CA TRP A 154 -14.66 1.57 1.46
C TRP A 154 -14.11 0.75 0.31
N ARG A 155 -12.91 0.23 0.49
CA ARG A 155 -12.23 -0.64 -0.46
C ARG A 155 -11.98 -2.00 0.19
N TYR A 156 -12.36 -3.03 -0.53
CA TYR A 156 -12.10 -4.43 -0.19
C TYR A 156 -11.26 -5.01 -1.32
N GLN A 157 -10.21 -5.74 -1.01
CA GLN A 157 -9.34 -6.37 -1.99
C GLN A 157 -9.00 -7.78 -1.55
N VAL A 158 -8.92 -8.70 -2.51
CA VAL A 158 -8.31 -10.03 -2.32
C VAL A 158 -7.35 -10.28 -3.46
N GLY A 159 -6.25 -10.96 -3.19
CA GLY A 159 -5.20 -11.11 -4.18
C GLY A 159 -4.09 -12.06 -3.77
N VAL A 160 -3.09 -12.08 -4.63
CA VAL A 160 -1.89 -12.87 -4.50
C VAL A 160 -0.67 -11.98 -4.61
N GLN A 161 0.43 -12.42 -3.98
CA GLN A 161 1.71 -11.76 -4.02
C GLN A 161 2.82 -12.80 -4.10
N TRP A 162 3.83 -12.50 -4.90
CA TRP A 162 5.07 -13.25 -4.97
C TRP A 162 6.24 -12.31 -4.71
N VAL A 163 7.18 -12.76 -3.87
CA VAL A 163 8.41 -12.02 -3.57
C VAL A 163 9.62 -12.90 -3.88
N SER A 164 10.55 -12.35 -4.66
CA SER A 164 11.77 -13.04 -5.06
C SER A 164 12.66 -13.36 -3.86
N SER A 165 13.66 -14.20 -4.07
CA SER A 165 14.62 -14.54 -3.03
C SER A 165 15.56 -13.38 -2.70
N SER A 166 15.96 -13.30 -1.43
CA SER A 166 17.00 -12.41 -0.93
C SER A 166 17.51 -12.91 0.41
N THR A 167 18.78 -13.30 0.48
CA THR A 167 19.39 -13.87 1.69
C THR A 167 19.36 -12.91 2.86
N ASN A 168 19.55 -11.61 2.60
CA ASN A 168 19.56 -10.57 3.63
C ASN A 168 18.16 -10.20 4.13
N LEU A 169 17.11 -10.57 3.38
CA LEU A 169 15.72 -10.31 3.75
C LEU A 169 14.99 -11.54 4.28
N ALA A 170 15.61 -12.73 4.30
CA ALA A 170 14.97 -13.92 4.86
C ALA A 170 14.57 -13.67 6.34
N PRO A 171 13.31 -13.92 6.73
CA PRO A 171 12.26 -14.69 6.03
C PRO A 171 11.25 -13.86 5.21
N PHE A 172 11.42 -12.54 5.07
CA PHE A 172 10.53 -11.63 4.34
C PHE A 172 10.78 -11.58 2.83
N ALA A 173 11.40 -12.62 2.28
CA ALA A 173 11.69 -12.82 0.87
C ALA A 173 11.59 -14.33 0.56
N ASP A 174 11.49 -14.69 -0.72
CA ASP A 174 11.28 -16.08 -1.17
C ASP A 174 9.95 -16.68 -0.66
N TYR A 175 8.84 -16.04 -1.02
CA TYR A 175 7.51 -16.51 -0.63
C TYR A 175 6.42 -16.23 -1.66
N PHE A 176 5.34 -17.00 -1.51
CA PHE A 176 4.06 -16.72 -2.12
C PHE A 176 3.01 -16.45 -1.02
N ALA A 177 2.16 -15.46 -1.23
CA ALA A 177 1.10 -15.09 -0.29
C ALA A 177 -0.25 -14.96 -0.99
N ILE A 178 -1.31 -15.31 -0.26
CA ILE A 178 -2.71 -15.09 -0.65
C ILE A 178 -3.36 -14.34 0.51
N GLY A 179 -4.04 -13.25 0.23
CA GLY A 179 -4.61 -12.42 1.29
C GLY A 179 -5.70 -11.48 0.81
N GLY A 180 -6.12 -10.63 1.73
CA GLY A 180 -7.04 -9.55 1.44
C GLY A 180 -6.78 -8.33 2.32
N SER A 181 -7.29 -7.19 1.86
CA SER A 181 -7.23 -5.93 2.59
C SER A 181 -8.61 -5.27 2.66
N ILE A 182 -8.76 -4.48 3.71
CA ILE A 182 -9.85 -3.53 3.86
C ILE A 182 -9.22 -2.16 4.06
N GLY A 183 -9.77 -1.14 3.42
CA GLY A 183 -9.34 0.22 3.65
C GLY A 183 -10.32 1.26 3.17
N ILE A 184 -9.85 2.50 3.22
CA ILE A 184 -10.62 3.68 2.85
C ILE A 184 -9.92 4.40 1.70
N SER A 185 -10.72 4.99 0.82
CA SER A 185 -10.29 5.78 -0.34
C SER A 185 -10.96 7.14 -0.28
N LEU A 186 -10.17 8.21 -0.25
CA LEU A 186 -10.59 9.60 -0.27
C LEU A 186 -10.35 10.15 -1.68
N TRP A 187 -11.38 10.72 -2.29
CA TRP A 187 -11.34 11.21 -3.67
C TRP A 187 -11.23 12.75 -3.68
N HIS A 188 -10.31 13.28 -4.48
CA HIS A 188 -10.09 14.72 -4.68
C HIS A 188 -10.06 15.08 -6.16
#